data_AF-A0A9D4CPB4-F1
#
_entry.id   AF-A0A9D4CPB4-F1
#
_cell.length_a   1.000
_cell.length_b   1.000
_cell.length_c   1.000
_cell.angle_alpha   90.00
_cell.angle_beta   90.00
_cell.angle_gamma   90.00
#
_symmetry.space_group_name_H-M   'P 1'
#
loop_
_entity.id
_entity.type
_entity.pdbx_description
1 polymer ?
#
loop_
_entity_poly.entity_id
_entity_poly.type
_entity_poly.pdbx_seq_one_letter_code
_entity_poly.pdbx_strand_id
1 'polypeptide(L)' 'MAVTSAHLISYDHEHDLMPLVLANCHYSFEMGVGTKIEYDFAGMERQLIDRLLYSKSKIEIHQYLKVFLETFMCYHNELY' A
#
# COMPACT_ATOMS: atom_id res chain seq x y z
N MET A 1 -19.60 -9.23 15.84
CA MET A 1 -18.47 -10.14 15.53
C MET A 1 -17.19 -9.44 15.94
N ALA A 2 -16.25 -10.13 16.58
CA ALA A 2 -14.99 -9.52 17.02
C ALA A 2 -14.00 -9.44 15.85
N VAL A 3 -13.35 -8.29 15.66
CA VAL A 3 -12.31 -8.09 14.64
C VAL A 3 -11.04 -8.83 15.09
N THR A 4 -10.47 -9.65 14.20
CA THR A 4 -9.16 -10.29 14.41
C THR A 4 -8.14 -9.74 13.42
N SER A 5 -6.84 -9.92 13.69
CA SER A 5 -5.75 -9.44 12.82
C SER A 5 -5.87 -9.89 11.37
N ALA A 6 -6.47 -11.06 11.10
CA ALA A 6 -6.70 -11.55 9.74
C ALA A 6 -7.63 -10.65 8.91
N HIS A 7 -8.52 -9.89 9.56
CA HIS A 7 -9.44 -8.94 8.92
C HIS A 7 -8.78 -7.59 8.61
N LEU A 8 -7.64 -7.30 9.24
CA LEU A 8 -6.87 -6.08 8.98
C LEU A 8 -6.01 -6.26 7.72
N ILE A 9 -5.76 -5.15 7.04
CA ILE A 9 -4.75 -5.08 5.99
C ILE A 9 -3.41 -4.96 6.71
N SER A 10 -2.54 -5.96 6.52
CA SER A 10 -1.19 -6.00 7.07
C SER A 10 -0.24 -6.45 5.98
N TYR A 11 0.87 -5.75 5.82
CA TYR A 11 1.92 -6.06 4.85
C TYR A 11 3.27 -5.64 5.43
N ASP A 12 4.34 -6.28 4.97
CA ASP A 12 5.71 -5.87 5.19
C ASP A 12 6.21 -5.03 3.99
N HIS A 13 6.78 -3.86 4.27
CA HIS A 13 7.21 -2.95 3.21
C HIS A 13 8.30 -3.58 2.31
N GLU A 14 9.28 -4.25 2.90
CA GLU A 14 10.44 -4.78 2.17
C GLU A 14 10.12 -6.10 1.47
N HIS A 15 9.29 -6.95 2.07
CA HIS A 15 9.02 -8.29 1.56
C HIS A 15 7.78 -8.34 0.66
N ASP A 16 6.81 -7.44 0.85
CA ASP A 16 5.56 -7.45 0.07
C ASP A 16 5.49 -6.30 -0.93
N LEU A 17 5.79 -5.06 -0.51
CA LEU A 17 5.64 -3.88 -1.37
C LEU A 17 6.82 -3.66 -2.31
N MET A 18 8.06 -3.79 -1.84
CA MET A 18 9.24 -3.57 -2.68
C MET A 18 9.28 -4.49 -3.91
N PRO A 19 9.01 -5.81 -3.80
CA PRO A 19 8.96 -6.67 -4.98
C PRO A 19 7.86 -6.28 -5.97
N LEU A 20 6.72 -5.78 -5.47
CA LEU A 20 5.63 -5.31 -6.31
C LEU A 20 6.02 -4.05 -7.10
N VAL A 21 6.67 -3.09 -6.44
CA VAL A 21 7.15 -1.86 -7.06
C VAL A 21 8.17 -2.18 -8.16
N LEU A 22 9.13 -3.06 -7.87
CA LEU A 22 10.15 -3.47 -8.83
C LEU A 22 9.57 -4.24 -10.01
N ALA A 23 8.57 -5.11 -9.77
CA ALA A 23 7.93 -5.89 -10.83
C ALA A 23 7.13 -5.04 -11.83
N ASN A 24 6.66 -3.85 -11.41
CA ASN A 24 5.94 -2.91 -12.27
C ASN A 24 6.83 -1.74 -12.74
N CYS A 25 8.14 -1.83 -12.50
CA CYS A 25 9.12 -0.86 -12.96
C CYS A 25 9.68 -1.27 -14.32
N HIS A 26 9.34 -0.52 -15.35
CA HIS A 26 9.81 -0.71 -16.71
C HIS A 26 11.07 0.15 -16.94
N TYR A 27 12.17 -0.55 -17.20
CA TYR A 27 13.43 0.06 -17.57
C TYR A 27 13.60 -0.04 -19.09
N SER A 28 13.66 1.10 -19.75
CA SER A 28 14.05 1.18 -21.16
C SER A 28 15.28 2.04 -21.33
N PHE A 29 16.06 1.74 -22.36
CA PHE A 29 17.23 2.53 -22.72
C PHE A 29 17.03 3.06 -24.13
N GLU A 30 17.07 4.39 -24.26
CA GLU A 30 16.93 5.08 -25.54
C GLU A 30 18.25 5.81 -25.84
N MET A 31 18.88 5.48 -26.98
CA MET A 31 20.13 6.11 -27.41
C MET A 31 19.95 7.63 -27.53
N GLY A 32 20.78 8.40 -26.82
CA GLY A 32 20.72 9.86 -26.80
C GLY A 32 19.79 10.46 -25.73
N VAL A 33 18.93 9.65 -25.11
CA VAL A 33 18.03 10.07 -24.00
C VAL A 33 18.47 9.45 -22.67
N GLY A 34 19.07 8.26 -22.71
CA GLY A 34 19.59 7.54 -21.54
C GLY A 34 18.61 6.51 -21.00
N THR A 35 18.74 6.18 -19.71
CA THR A 35 17.83 5.25 -19.03
C THR A 35 16.53 5.95 -18.69
N LYS A 36 15.43 5.39 -19.18
CA LYS A 36 14.07 5.80 -18.85
C LYS A 36 13.48 4.79 -17.87
N ILE A 37 12.86 5.31 -16.82
CA ILE A 37 12.20 4.52 -15.79
C ILE A 37 10.73 4.89 -15.82
N GLU A 38 9.88 3.92 -16.08
CA GLU A 38 8.42 4.08 -16.12
C GLU A 38 7.76 3.08 -15.19
N TYR A 39 6.65 3.45 -14.57
CA TYR A 39 5.91 2.55 -13.69
C TYR A 39 4.53 2.25 -14.28
N ASP A 40 4.16 0.98 -14.31
CA ASP A 40 2.78 0.57 -14.58
C ASP A 40 1.94 0.70 -13.32
N PHE A 41 1.43 1.91 -13.08
CA PHE A 41 0.57 2.19 -11.93
C PHE A 41 -0.75 1.39 -11.98
N ALA A 42 -1.28 1.11 -13.17
CA ALA A 42 -2.52 0.36 -13.31
C ALA A 42 -2.30 -1.12 -12.96
N GLY A 43 -1.20 -1.71 -13.42
CA GLY A 43 -0.77 -3.06 -13.03
C GLY A 43 -0.47 -3.16 -11.54
N MET A 44 0.18 -2.14 -10.97
CA MET A 44 0.50 -2.08 -9.54
C MET A 44 -0.77 -2.00 -8.68
N GLU A 45 -1.69 -1.09 -9.01
CA GLU A 45 -2.98 -0.94 -8.31
C GLU A 45 -3.77 -2.25 -8.31
N ARG A 46 -3.88 -2.90 -9.48
CA ARG A 46 -4.59 -4.17 -9.60
C ARG A 46 -3.98 -5.26 -8.71
N GLN A 47 -2.66 -5.40 -8.72
CA GLN A 47 -1.98 -6.39 -7.90
C GLN A 47 -2.10 -6.09 -6.39
N LEU A 48 -2.11 -4.81 -5.98
CA LEU A 48 -2.39 -4.42 -4.60
C LEU A 48 -3.79 -4.82 -4.17
N ILE A 49 -4.79 -4.52 -5.00
CA ILE A 49 -6.19 -4.88 -4.72
C ILE A 49 -6.32 -6.41 -4.60
N ASP A 50 -5.79 -7.15 -5.57
CA ASP A 50 -5.90 -8.61 -5.62
C ASP A 50 -5.22 -9.28 -4.40
N ARG A 51 -4.04 -8.80 -3.99
CA ARG A 51 -3.26 -9.42 -2.90
C ARG A 51 -3.70 -8.96 -1.51
N LEU A 52 -4.05 -7.69 -1.34
CA LEU A 52 -4.28 -7.08 -0.03
C LEU A 52 -5.76 -6.90 0.31
N LEU A 53 -6.64 -6.74 -0.69
CA LEU A 53 -8.03 -6.33 -0.47
C LEU A 53 -9.07 -7.40 -0.82
N TYR A 54 -8.83 -8.25 -1.83
CA TYR A 54 -9.88 -9.13 -2.41
C TYR A 54 -10.52 -10.11 -1.42
N SER A 55 -9.83 -10.50 -0.34
CA SER A 55 -10.36 -11.42 0.68
C SER A 55 -10.68 -10.75 2.02
N LYS A 56 -10.63 -9.42 2.12
CA LYS A 56 -10.82 -8.71 3.39
C LYS A 56 -12.28 -8.32 3.59
N SER A 57 -12.81 -8.61 4.77
CA SER A 57 -14.16 -8.22 5.15
C SER A 57 -14.23 -6.70 5.37
N LYS A 58 -15.32 -6.06 4.92
CA LYS A 58 -15.61 -4.67 5.27
C LYS A 58 -15.80 -4.56 6.78
N ILE A 59 -14.94 -3.81 7.45
CA ILE A 59 -15.06 -3.52 8.88
C ILE A 59 -15.92 -2.26 9.01
N GLU A 60 -17.06 -2.35 9.71
CA GLU A 60 -17.86 -1.17 10.06
C GLU A 60 -17.27 -0.51 11.31
N ILE A 61 -16.55 0.58 11.09
CA ILE A 61 -15.78 1.29 12.10
C ILE A 61 -16.69 2.35 12.76
N HIS A 62 -17.66 1.94 13.57
CA HIS A 62 -18.43 2.90 14.39
C HIS A 62 -17.67 3.37 15.65
N GLN A 63 -16.63 2.64 16.10
CA GLN A 63 -15.90 2.96 17.34
C GLN A 63 -14.39 3.26 17.12
N TYR A 64 -13.74 2.65 16.14
CA TYR A 64 -12.27 2.66 16.02
C TYR A 64 -11.69 3.83 15.21
N LEU A 65 -12.52 4.59 14.47
CA LEU A 65 -12.05 5.74 13.67
C LEU A 65 -11.54 6.87 14.58
N LYS A 66 -12.11 6.98 15.78
CA LYS A 66 -11.72 7.98 16.78
C LYS A 66 -10.26 7.76 17.22
N VAL A 67 -9.90 6.50 17.46
CA VAL A 67 -8.54 6.11 17.87
C VAL A 67 -7.55 6.25 16.71
N PHE A 68 -7.95 5.92 15.48
CA PHE A 68 -7.05 6.03 14.31
C PHE A 68 -6.76 7.49 13.95
N LEU A 69 -7.75 8.39 14.01
CA LEU A 69 -7.54 9.83 13.79
C LEU A 69 -6.66 10.46 14.87
N GLU A 70 -6.87 10.11 16.15
CA GLU A 70 -6.03 10.59 17.25
C GLU A 70 -4.58 10.10 17.09
N THR A 71 -4.37 8.85 16.69
CA THR A 71 -3.04 8.29 16.47
C THR A 71 -2.33 8.90 15.26
N PHE A 72 -3.04 9.11 14.14
CA PHE A 72 -2.47 9.69 12.92
C PHE A 72 -2.13 11.18 13.09
N MET A 73 -2.98 11.93 13.83
CA MET A 73 -2.69 13.32 14.18
C MET A 73 -1.48 13.44 15.14
N CYS A 74 -1.29 12.48 16.04
CA CYS A 74 -0.12 12.45 16.93
C CYS A 74 1.17 12.21 16.15
N TYR A 75 1.19 11.23 15.23
CA TYR A 75 2.36 10.93 14.39
C TYR A 75 2.74 12.08 13.44
N HIS A 76 1.78 12.91 13.04
CA HIS A 76 2.04 14.07 12.19
C HIS A 76 2.48 15.32 12.98
N ASN A 77 2.26 15.37 14.29
CA ASN A 77 2.62 16.52 15.13
C ASN A 77 3.98 16.37 15.84
N GLU A 78 4.68 15.25 15.66
CA GLU A 78 6.06 15.04 16.13
C GLU A 78 7.12 15.25 15.02
N LEU A 79 6.71 15.68 13.83
CA LEU A 79 7.59 15.96 12.69
C LEU A 79 7.66 17.46 12.28
N TYR A 80 7.21 18.38 13.15
CA TYR A 80 7.43 19.82 13.01
C TYR A 80 7.79 20.49 14.35
#